data_AF-A0A975VJI5-F1
#
_entry.id   AF-A0A975VJI5-F1
#
_cell.length_a   1.000
_cell.length_b   1.000
_cell.length_c   1.000
_cell.angle_alpha   90.00
_cell.angle_beta   90.00
_cell.angle_gamma   90.00
#
_symmetry.space_group_name_H-M   'P 1'
#
loop_
_entity.id
_entity.type
_entity.pdbx_description
1 polymer ?
#
loop_
_entity_poly.entity_id
_entity_poly.type
_entity_poly.pdbx_seq_one_letter_code
_entity_poly.pdbx_strand_id
1 'polypeptide(L)'
;MTFKSLRVIAGALALAAGGACAAVNLPALNIDKTQTTVSGLSSGGFMAVQLHVAYSATFKKGAGIVAGGPFYCAEGSVVNATGRCMASPAGIPTSTLVSTTNNWASQGLIDPVSNLQSSKVYMFSGTLDDVVKPGVMDALKTYYNSFVPAANVVYKKDIASQHAMVTDDYGNACSFKGAPYINDCNFDLAGAILQQLYGTLNARNVNTLPAANYVQFNQSQFISNHGMATTGWAYVPASCTSGAQCKLHVVLHGCKQNENDVQQQYVKNTGYNRWADTNNIVMLYPQTSVAATNSCWDWWGYDSANYSKKSGPQMAAIKAMVDQVSSGSPVSTLPAPTGVATSGATTTTMNIGWNSVTGAASYNVYRAGTKVNAVPVIATSYQDTGLAAGTTYAWTVKAVDGSGAEGAASAAASGTTTGAPPPVVTCYTSSNYAHTIAGRAYASFGYTYAYGSNQNMGLWNIYTTTTLKKTATNYYVIGTCP
;
A
#
# COMPACT_ATOMS: atom_id res chain seq x y z
N MET A 1 -20.51 -60.45 46.57
CA MET A 1 -21.20 -59.22 46.14
C MET A 1 -20.66 -58.04 46.94
N THR A 2 -19.80 -57.22 46.34
CA THR A 2 -19.55 -55.84 46.80
C THR A 2 -18.79 -55.10 45.69
N PHE A 3 -19.35 -53.97 45.26
CA PHE A 3 -18.86 -53.11 44.19
C PHE A 3 -17.56 -52.40 44.59
N LYS A 4 -16.59 -52.32 43.68
CA LYS A 4 -15.47 -51.36 43.72
C LYS A 4 -15.56 -50.43 42.51
N SER A 5 -15.77 -49.16 42.80
CA SER A 5 -15.89 -48.04 41.86
C SER A 5 -14.56 -47.77 41.15
N LEU A 6 -14.55 -47.77 39.82
CA LEU A 6 -13.43 -47.30 39.02
C LEU A 6 -13.71 -45.86 38.56
N ARG A 7 -12.84 -44.93 38.98
CA ARG A 7 -12.86 -43.52 38.57
C ARG A 7 -12.40 -43.40 37.11
N VAL A 8 -13.24 -42.84 36.25
CA VAL A 8 -12.87 -42.42 34.89
C VAL A 8 -12.36 -40.98 34.97
N ILE A 9 -11.10 -40.77 34.58
CA ILE A 9 -10.49 -39.44 34.44
C ILE A 9 -10.94 -38.86 33.10
N ALA A 10 -11.68 -37.76 33.15
CA ALA A 10 -12.02 -36.96 31.97
C ALA A 10 -10.78 -36.15 31.55
N GLY A 11 -10.15 -36.54 30.44
CA GLY A 11 -9.14 -35.73 29.77
C GLY A 11 -9.82 -34.65 28.92
N ALA A 12 -9.67 -33.39 29.31
CA ALA A 12 -10.08 -32.26 28.48
C ALA A 12 -9.12 -32.12 27.30
N LEU A 13 -9.57 -32.47 26.09
CA LEU A 13 -8.92 -32.04 24.85
C LEU A 13 -9.23 -30.54 24.66
N ALA A 14 -8.24 -29.69 24.90
CA ALA A 14 -8.29 -28.30 24.46
C ALA A 14 -8.16 -28.26 22.93
N LEU A 15 -9.29 -28.08 22.24
CA LEU A 15 -9.30 -27.66 20.84
C LEU A 15 -8.72 -26.24 20.78
N ALA A 16 -7.48 -26.12 20.32
CA ALA A 16 -6.93 -24.86 19.86
C ALA A 16 -7.70 -24.46 18.58
N ALA A 17 -8.75 -23.67 18.74
CA ALA A 17 -9.37 -22.95 17.64
C ALA A 17 -8.30 -22.00 17.07
N GLY A 18 -7.78 -22.34 15.87
CA GLY A 18 -6.96 -21.42 15.10
C GLY A 18 -7.78 -20.16 14.83
N GLY A 19 -7.44 -19.06 15.50
CA GLY A 19 -8.06 -17.77 15.26
C GLY A 19 -7.86 -17.40 13.80
N ALA A 20 -8.94 -17.13 13.07
CA ALA A 20 -8.86 -16.52 11.76
C ALA A 20 -8.09 -15.19 11.93
N CYS A 21 -6.87 -15.11 11.39
CA CYS A 21 -6.15 -13.85 11.32
C CYS A 21 -7.04 -12.88 10.52
N ALA A 22 -7.37 -11.74 11.14
CA ALA A 22 -8.12 -10.68 10.46
C ALA A 22 -7.35 -10.26 9.19
N ALA A 23 -8.08 -10.03 8.09
CA ALA A 23 -7.49 -9.58 6.84
C ALA A 23 -6.69 -8.28 7.07
N VAL A 24 -5.47 -8.24 6.57
CA VAL A 24 -4.54 -7.11 6.78
C VAL A 24 -4.79 -5.99 5.77
N ASN A 25 -4.16 -4.84 5.95
CA ASN A 25 -4.13 -3.84 4.88
C ASN A 25 -3.29 -4.35 3.71
N LEU A 26 -3.71 -4.03 2.49
CA LEU A 26 -2.95 -4.37 1.29
C LEU A 26 -1.59 -3.64 1.34
N PRO A 27 -0.45 -4.36 1.29
CA PRO A 27 0.86 -3.77 1.52
C PRO A 27 1.25 -2.84 0.37
N ALA A 28 1.99 -1.78 0.70
CA ALA A 28 2.66 -0.92 -0.27
C ALA A 28 4.07 -1.48 -0.53
N LEU A 29 4.37 -1.81 -1.79
CA LEU A 29 5.60 -2.48 -2.21
C LEU A 29 6.32 -1.68 -3.29
N ASN A 30 7.62 -1.96 -3.45
CA ASN A 30 8.46 -1.39 -4.49
C ASN A 30 8.13 -2.02 -5.86
N ILE A 31 7.05 -1.57 -6.48
CA ILE A 31 6.61 -2.06 -7.79
C ILE A 31 7.13 -1.16 -8.91
N ASP A 32 7.78 -1.74 -9.91
CA ASP A 32 7.95 -1.09 -11.20
C ASP A 32 6.59 -1.02 -11.91
N LYS A 33 5.96 0.16 -11.82
CA LYS A 33 4.63 0.44 -12.40
C LYS A 33 4.59 0.17 -13.91
N THR A 34 5.72 0.27 -14.62
CA THR A 34 5.81 0.00 -16.06
C THR A 34 5.68 -1.49 -16.41
N GLN A 35 5.84 -2.38 -15.42
CA GLN A 35 5.72 -3.83 -15.55
C GLN A 35 4.39 -4.36 -15.01
N THR A 36 3.38 -3.51 -14.85
CA THR A 36 2.05 -3.94 -14.39
C THR A 36 1.27 -4.58 -15.54
N THR A 37 0.72 -5.77 -15.31
CA THR A 37 -0.09 -6.52 -16.29
C THR A 37 -1.34 -7.12 -15.62
N VAL A 38 -2.29 -7.60 -16.43
CA VAL A 38 -3.53 -8.23 -15.93
C VAL A 38 -3.87 -9.49 -16.73
N SER A 39 -4.46 -10.49 -16.10
CA SER A 39 -5.06 -11.61 -16.80
C SER A 39 -6.36 -12.07 -16.14
N GLY A 40 -7.12 -12.88 -16.85
CA GLY A 40 -8.27 -13.54 -16.24
C GLY A 40 -8.97 -14.56 -17.14
N LEU A 41 -9.84 -15.34 -16.51
CA LEU A 41 -10.68 -16.36 -17.12
C LEU A 41 -12.13 -15.91 -17.19
N SER A 42 -12.84 -16.23 -18.28
CA SER A 42 -14.31 -16.05 -18.36
C SER A 42 -14.71 -14.59 -18.14
N SER A 43 -15.62 -14.29 -17.21
CA SER A 43 -15.91 -12.90 -16.80
C SER A 43 -14.67 -12.14 -16.32
N GLY A 44 -13.71 -12.80 -15.68
CA GLY A 44 -12.39 -12.24 -15.35
C GLY A 44 -11.54 -11.96 -16.60
N GLY A 45 -11.71 -12.75 -17.67
CA GLY A 45 -11.10 -12.49 -18.98
C GLY A 45 -11.69 -11.26 -19.65
N PHE A 46 -13.02 -11.11 -19.63
CA PHE A 46 -13.67 -9.86 -20.06
C PHE A 46 -13.22 -8.66 -19.22
N MET A 47 -13.18 -8.80 -17.90
CA MET A 47 -12.69 -7.75 -16.99
C MET A 47 -11.21 -7.40 -17.24
N ALA A 48 -10.36 -8.38 -17.54
CA ALA A 48 -8.98 -8.14 -17.93
C ALA A 48 -8.87 -7.31 -19.21
N VAL A 49 -9.73 -7.55 -20.22
CA VAL A 49 -9.84 -6.69 -21.41
C VAL A 49 -10.31 -5.28 -21.02
N GLN A 50 -11.32 -5.16 -20.15
CA GLN A 50 -11.81 -3.86 -19.67
C GLN A 50 -10.73 -3.06 -18.98
N LEU A 51 -9.99 -3.65 -18.03
CA LEU A 51 -8.88 -3.00 -17.33
C LEU A 51 -7.76 -2.64 -18.30
N HIS A 52 -7.37 -3.55 -19.19
CA HIS A 52 -6.29 -3.32 -20.15
C HIS A 52 -6.60 -2.15 -21.09
N VAL A 53 -7.85 -2.00 -21.53
CA VAL A 53 -8.27 -0.90 -22.42
C VAL A 53 -8.54 0.39 -21.62
N ALA A 54 -9.35 0.32 -20.56
CA ALA A 54 -9.79 1.47 -19.79
C ALA A 54 -8.67 2.15 -19.01
N TYR A 55 -7.74 1.35 -18.47
CA TYR A 55 -6.57 1.76 -17.72
C TYR A 55 -5.26 1.36 -18.43
N SER A 56 -5.22 1.51 -19.75
CA SER A 56 -4.08 1.12 -20.58
C SER A 56 -2.76 1.81 -20.22
N ALA A 57 -2.78 2.97 -19.54
CA ALA A 57 -1.57 3.58 -19.00
C ALA A 57 -0.97 2.76 -17.84
N THR A 58 -1.83 2.07 -17.09
CA THR A 58 -1.44 1.22 -15.94
C THR A 58 -1.02 -0.16 -16.41
N PHE A 59 -1.84 -0.79 -17.24
CA PHE A 59 -1.60 -2.14 -17.76
C PHE A 59 -0.85 -2.13 -19.10
N LYS A 60 -0.05 -1.09 -19.33
CA LYS A 60 0.63 -0.82 -20.61
C LYS A 60 1.47 -1.99 -21.09
N LYS A 61 2.05 -2.76 -20.17
CA LYS A 61 2.88 -3.92 -20.49
C LYS A 61 2.08 -5.02 -21.19
N GLY A 62 0.80 -5.21 -20.83
CA GLY A 62 -0.05 -6.16 -21.52
C GLY A 62 -1.08 -6.90 -20.69
N ALA A 63 -1.80 -7.82 -21.36
CA ALA A 63 -2.82 -8.65 -20.74
C ALA A 63 -2.91 -10.10 -21.26
N GLY A 64 -3.34 -11.01 -20.38
CA GLY A 64 -3.63 -12.42 -20.70
C GLY A 64 -5.13 -12.72 -20.63
N ILE A 65 -5.74 -13.15 -21.73
CA ILE A 65 -7.20 -13.34 -21.81
C ILE A 65 -7.52 -14.82 -22.05
N VAL A 66 -8.22 -15.44 -21.11
CA VAL A 66 -8.61 -16.85 -21.16
C VAL A 66 -10.12 -16.93 -21.29
N ALA A 67 -10.63 -17.42 -22.43
CA ALA A 67 -12.07 -17.56 -22.68
C ALA A 67 -12.90 -16.30 -22.30
N GLY A 68 -12.41 -15.12 -22.69
CA GLY A 68 -13.08 -13.83 -22.50
C GLY A 68 -13.70 -13.32 -23.81
N GLY A 69 -13.64 -12.01 -24.06
CA GLY A 69 -14.12 -11.46 -25.33
C GLY A 69 -13.84 -9.96 -25.51
N PRO A 70 -14.30 -9.38 -26.62
CA PRO A 70 -14.04 -7.98 -26.98
C PRO A 70 -14.46 -6.98 -25.89
N PHE A 71 -13.73 -5.88 -25.81
CA PHE A 71 -14.10 -4.75 -24.96
C PHE A 71 -15.52 -4.28 -25.28
N TYR A 72 -16.34 -4.07 -24.25
CA TYR A 72 -17.73 -3.62 -24.37
C TYR A 72 -18.63 -4.53 -25.24
N CYS A 73 -18.28 -5.81 -25.42
CA CYS A 73 -19.01 -6.74 -26.28
C CYS A 73 -20.52 -6.81 -25.98
N ALA A 74 -20.87 -6.83 -24.69
CA ALA A 74 -22.26 -6.93 -24.24
C ALA A 74 -23.07 -5.65 -24.49
N GLU A 75 -22.43 -4.50 -24.67
CA GLU A 75 -23.09 -3.20 -24.85
C GLU A 75 -24.17 -2.90 -23.78
N GLY A 76 -23.97 -3.36 -22.54
CA GLY A 76 -24.94 -3.16 -21.46
C GLY A 76 -26.18 -4.07 -21.52
N SER A 77 -26.14 -5.14 -22.33
CA SER A 77 -27.29 -6.02 -22.58
C SER A 77 -27.00 -7.48 -22.24
N VAL A 78 -27.83 -8.07 -21.38
CA VAL A 78 -27.79 -9.51 -21.06
C VAL A 78 -27.99 -10.40 -22.29
N VAL A 79 -28.77 -9.93 -23.26
CA VAL A 79 -29.05 -10.68 -24.49
C VAL A 79 -27.80 -10.75 -25.36
N ASN A 80 -27.07 -9.64 -25.47
CA ASN A 80 -25.78 -9.62 -26.17
C ASN A 80 -24.73 -10.42 -25.41
N ALA A 81 -24.69 -10.29 -24.09
CA ALA A 81 -23.78 -11.02 -23.22
C ALA A 81 -23.93 -12.53 -23.39
N THR A 82 -25.12 -13.08 -23.14
CA THR A 82 -25.41 -14.52 -23.21
C THR A 82 -25.50 -15.05 -24.64
N GLY A 83 -25.89 -14.19 -25.60
CA GLY A 83 -25.95 -14.52 -27.02
C GLY A 83 -24.59 -14.37 -27.69
N ARG A 84 -24.37 -13.24 -28.37
CA ARG A 84 -23.22 -13.08 -29.27
C ARG A 84 -21.87 -13.06 -28.56
N CYS A 85 -21.80 -12.68 -27.28
CA CYS A 85 -20.54 -12.66 -26.53
C CYS A 85 -20.23 -13.99 -25.81
N MET A 86 -21.08 -15.01 -25.96
CA MET A 86 -20.89 -16.33 -25.36
C MET A 86 -21.26 -17.46 -26.33
N ALA A 87 -22.56 -17.65 -26.59
CA ALA A 87 -23.10 -18.82 -27.28
C ALA A 87 -23.12 -18.72 -28.82
N SER A 88 -23.16 -17.51 -29.40
CA SER A 88 -23.44 -17.30 -30.84
C SER A 88 -22.60 -16.17 -31.46
N PRO A 89 -21.27 -16.34 -31.62
CA PRO A 89 -20.33 -15.25 -31.94
C PRO A 89 -20.46 -14.59 -33.32
N ALA A 90 -21.26 -15.13 -34.23
CA ALA A 90 -21.38 -14.64 -35.61
C ALA A 90 -21.85 -13.17 -35.73
N GLY A 91 -22.45 -12.60 -34.67
CA GLY A 91 -22.99 -11.24 -34.66
C GLY A 91 -22.18 -10.19 -33.87
N ILE A 92 -20.95 -10.48 -33.44
CA ILE A 92 -20.15 -9.51 -32.67
C ILE A 92 -19.70 -8.35 -33.59
N PRO A 93 -20.10 -7.09 -33.30
CA PRO A 93 -19.83 -5.95 -34.18
C PRO A 93 -18.46 -5.32 -33.89
N THR A 94 -17.36 -6.01 -34.19
CA THR A 94 -16.01 -5.56 -33.79
C THR A 94 -15.65 -4.16 -34.25
N SER A 95 -16.05 -3.75 -35.46
CA SER A 95 -15.84 -2.39 -35.98
C SER A 95 -16.54 -1.32 -35.14
N THR A 96 -17.79 -1.57 -34.73
CA THR A 96 -18.54 -0.70 -33.83
C THR A 96 -17.87 -0.62 -32.45
N LEU A 97 -17.41 -1.75 -31.90
CA LEU A 97 -16.71 -1.77 -30.61
C LEU A 97 -15.39 -0.98 -30.65
N VAL A 98 -14.65 -1.06 -31.75
CA VAL A 98 -13.44 -0.25 -32.02
C VAL A 98 -13.80 1.24 -32.10
N SER A 99 -14.86 1.60 -32.81
CA SER A 99 -15.34 2.98 -32.89
C SER A 99 -15.71 3.54 -31.51
N THR A 100 -16.49 2.79 -30.73
CA THR A 100 -16.85 3.14 -29.35
C THR A 100 -15.62 3.33 -28.46
N THR A 101 -14.63 2.45 -28.59
CA THR A 101 -13.37 2.56 -27.84
C THR A 101 -12.65 3.88 -28.18
N ASN A 102 -12.47 4.20 -29.46
CA ASN A 102 -11.82 5.45 -29.89
C ASN A 102 -12.59 6.69 -29.40
N ASN A 103 -13.92 6.65 -29.48
CA ASN A 103 -14.78 7.73 -29.02
C ASN A 103 -14.62 7.95 -27.51
N TRP A 104 -14.68 6.90 -26.69
CA TRP A 104 -14.49 7.01 -25.25
C TRP A 104 -13.08 7.45 -24.85
N ALA A 105 -12.05 7.06 -25.60
CA ALA A 105 -10.69 7.53 -25.40
C ALA A 105 -10.57 9.04 -25.67
N SER A 106 -11.18 9.54 -26.76
CA SER A 106 -11.21 10.98 -27.07
C SER A 106 -11.94 11.83 -26.02
N GLN A 107 -12.88 11.23 -25.28
CA GLN A 107 -13.62 11.87 -24.19
C GLN A 107 -12.92 11.74 -22.83
N GLY A 108 -11.81 11.00 -22.74
CA GLY A 108 -11.11 10.73 -21.47
C GLY A 108 -11.85 9.77 -20.53
N LEU A 109 -12.89 9.07 -21.00
CA LEU A 109 -13.62 8.05 -20.22
C LEU A 109 -12.80 6.77 -20.03
N ILE A 110 -11.85 6.54 -20.95
CA ILE A 110 -10.79 5.54 -20.90
C ILE A 110 -9.46 6.18 -21.26
N ASP A 111 -8.36 5.48 -21.01
CA ASP A 111 -7.03 5.92 -21.44
C ASP A 111 -6.89 6.00 -22.97
N PRO A 112 -5.95 6.81 -23.50
CA PRO A 112 -5.63 6.85 -24.92
C PRO A 112 -5.28 5.47 -25.48
N VAL A 113 -5.89 5.10 -26.62
CA VAL A 113 -5.63 3.82 -27.28
C VAL A 113 -4.18 3.65 -27.75
N SER A 114 -3.42 4.75 -27.89
CA SER A 114 -2.00 4.72 -28.22
C SER A 114 -1.16 3.99 -27.17
N ASN A 115 -1.61 3.92 -25.91
CA ASN A 115 -0.95 3.15 -24.87
C ASN A 115 -0.92 1.64 -25.19
N LEU A 116 -1.89 1.13 -25.96
CA LEU A 116 -2.00 -0.29 -26.32
C LEU A 116 -0.96 -0.72 -27.37
N GLN A 117 -0.36 0.22 -28.10
CA GLN A 117 0.54 -0.10 -29.22
C GLN A 117 1.82 -0.84 -28.79
N SER A 118 2.27 -0.63 -27.55
CA SER A 118 3.44 -1.33 -27.00
C SER A 118 3.07 -2.59 -26.20
N SER A 119 1.78 -2.86 -26.00
CA SER A 119 1.31 -3.93 -25.13
C SER A 119 1.53 -5.30 -25.76
N LYS A 120 1.82 -6.29 -24.92
CA LYS A 120 1.83 -7.71 -25.27
C LYS A 120 0.51 -8.34 -24.87
N VAL A 121 -0.07 -9.19 -25.72
CA VAL A 121 -1.33 -9.85 -25.44
C VAL A 121 -1.17 -11.35 -25.64
N TYR A 122 -1.60 -12.12 -24.64
CA TYR A 122 -1.75 -13.57 -24.76
C TYR A 122 -3.23 -13.91 -24.69
N MET A 123 -3.70 -14.76 -25.59
CA MET A 123 -5.09 -15.20 -25.68
C MET A 123 -5.15 -16.72 -25.64
N PHE A 124 -6.14 -17.26 -24.94
CA PHE A 124 -6.39 -18.70 -24.87
C PHE A 124 -7.87 -19.01 -25.04
N SER A 125 -8.17 -20.02 -25.84
CA SER A 125 -9.50 -20.63 -25.92
C SER A 125 -9.37 -22.14 -26.09
N GLY A 126 -10.15 -22.91 -25.33
CA GLY A 126 -10.24 -24.35 -25.50
C GLY A 126 -11.11 -24.70 -26.71
N THR A 127 -10.72 -25.69 -27.51
CA THR A 127 -11.53 -26.08 -28.69
C THR A 127 -12.87 -26.73 -28.31
N LEU A 128 -13.03 -27.19 -27.07
CA LEU A 128 -14.26 -27.76 -26.55
C LEU A 128 -15.08 -26.75 -25.72
N ASP A 129 -14.63 -25.50 -25.56
CA ASP A 129 -15.33 -24.49 -24.77
C ASP A 129 -16.70 -24.18 -25.39
N ASP A 130 -17.75 -24.60 -24.68
CA ASP A 130 -19.15 -24.39 -25.07
C ASP A 130 -19.84 -23.24 -24.32
N VAL A 131 -19.12 -22.55 -23.42
CA VAL A 131 -19.62 -21.44 -22.60
C VAL A 131 -19.26 -20.11 -23.25
N VAL A 132 -17.97 -19.90 -23.51
CA VAL A 132 -17.47 -18.76 -24.29
C VAL A 132 -16.82 -19.34 -25.53
N LYS A 133 -17.63 -19.51 -26.56
CA LYS A 133 -17.20 -20.25 -27.76
C LYS A 133 -15.97 -19.60 -28.40
N PRO A 134 -15.05 -20.39 -29.00
CA PRO A 134 -13.82 -19.88 -29.60
C PRO A 134 -13.99 -18.71 -30.57
N GLY A 135 -15.13 -18.63 -31.27
CA GLY A 135 -15.44 -17.50 -32.16
C GLY A 135 -15.53 -16.13 -31.46
N VAL A 136 -15.84 -16.10 -30.16
CA VAL A 136 -15.80 -14.86 -29.35
C VAL A 136 -14.36 -14.38 -29.20
N MET A 137 -13.43 -15.30 -28.95
CA MET A 137 -12.01 -15.02 -28.83
C MET A 137 -11.37 -14.72 -30.20
N ASP A 138 -11.87 -15.31 -31.30
CA ASP A 138 -11.50 -14.86 -32.66
C ASP A 138 -11.91 -13.40 -32.90
N ALA A 139 -13.11 -12.99 -32.48
CA ALA A 139 -13.55 -11.60 -32.56
C ALA A 139 -12.70 -10.66 -31.66
N LEU A 140 -12.29 -11.13 -30.47
CA LEU A 140 -11.36 -10.39 -29.60
C LEU A 140 -10.01 -10.18 -30.28
N LYS A 141 -9.49 -11.17 -31.01
CA LYS A 141 -8.22 -11.03 -31.75
C LYS A 141 -8.35 -9.95 -32.82
N THR A 142 -9.46 -9.94 -33.55
CA THR A 142 -9.78 -8.88 -34.53
C THR A 142 -9.85 -7.50 -33.87
N TYR A 143 -10.51 -7.42 -32.71
CA TYR A 143 -10.56 -6.18 -31.91
C TYR A 143 -9.16 -5.71 -31.49
N TYR A 144 -8.35 -6.58 -30.86
CA TYR A 144 -7.01 -6.21 -30.41
C TYR A 144 -6.09 -5.79 -31.56
N ASN A 145 -6.14 -6.45 -32.71
CA ASN A 145 -5.34 -6.10 -33.87
C ASN A 145 -5.65 -4.70 -34.44
N SER A 146 -6.73 -4.04 -33.99
CA SER A 146 -7.02 -2.64 -34.33
C SER A 146 -6.18 -1.64 -33.52
N PHE A 147 -5.57 -2.07 -32.41
CA PHE A 147 -4.84 -1.20 -31.46
C PHE A 147 -3.44 -1.72 -31.10
N VAL A 148 -3.26 -3.04 -31.11
CA VAL A 148 -2.04 -3.75 -30.75
C VAL A 148 -1.45 -4.37 -32.02
N PRO A 149 -0.14 -4.20 -32.30
CA PRO A 149 0.49 -4.86 -33.44
C PRO A 149 0.31 -6.37 -33.39
N ALA A 150 -0.03 -7.00 -34.51
CA ALA A 150 -0.28 -8.45 -34.57
C ALA A 150 0.91 -9.29 -34.04
N ALA A 151 2.15 -8.81 -34.21
CA ALA A 151 3.36 -9.45 -33.67
C ALA A 151 3.42 -9.49 -32.13
N ASN A 152 2.61 -8.67 -31.45
CA ASN A 152 2.50 -8.64 -30.00
C ASN A 152 1.34 -9.49 -29.46
N VAL A 153 0.51 -10.07 -30.34
CA VAL A 153 -0.68 -10.84 -29.97
C VAL A 153 -0.45 -12.33 -30.25
N VAL A 154 -0.38 -13.13 -29.19
CA VAL A 154 -0.34 -14.60 -29.28
C VAL A 154 -1.73 -15.15 -28.98
N TYR A 155 -2.19 -16.10 -29.78
CA TYR A 155 -3.48 -16.78 -29.56
C TYR A 155 -3.33 -18.30 -29.66
N LYS A 156 -3.41 -18.97 -28.50
CA LYS A 156 -3.41 -20.43 -28.37
C LYS A 156 -4.86 -20.93 -28.38
N LYS A 157 -5.20 -21.79 -29.35
CA LYS A 157 -6.59 -22.27 -29.56
C LYS A 157 -6.71 -23.69 -30.11
N ASP A 158 -5.74 -24.51 -29.79
CA ASP A 158 -5.49 -25.85 -30.34
C ASP A 158 -5.47 -26.92 -29.22
N ILE A 159 -5.83 -26.56 -28.00
CA ILE A 159 -5.97 -27.49 -26.86
C ILE A 159 -7.44 -27.87 -26.71
N ALA A 160 -7.71 -29.18 -26.64
CA ALA A 160 -9.05 -29.74 -26.43
C ALA A 160 -9.53 -29.61 -24.98
N SER A 161 -9.57 -28.37 -24.48
CA SER A 161 -10.06 -28.04 -23.15
C SER A 161 -11.49 -27.53 -23.17
N GLN A 162 -12.23 -27.83 -22.11
CA GLN A 162 -13.49 -27.17 -21.78
C GLN A 162 -13.27 -25.77 -21.18
N HIS A 163 -14.36 -25.10 -20.81
CA HIS A 163 -14.33 -23.77 -20.19
C HIS A 163 -13.68 -23.78 -18.79
N ALA A 164 -12.37 -23.57 -18.73
CA ALA A 164 -11.58 -23.61 -17.51
C ALA A 164 -10.24 -22.87 -17.66
N MET A 165 -9.61 -22.56 -16.52
CA MET A 165 -8.20 -22.20 -16.48
C MET A 165 -7.42 -23.50 -16.62
N VAL A 166 -6.65 -23.66 -17.69
CA VAL A 166 -5.89 -24.89 -17.89
C VAL A 166 -4.54 -24.82 -17.17
N THR A 167 -4.08 -25.96 -16.66
CA THR A 167 -2.80 -26.14 -16.01
C THR A 167 -2.11 -27.38 -16.57
N ASP A 168 -0.90 -27.66 -16.08
CA ASP A 168 -0.14 -28.86 -16.42
C ASP A 168 -0.05 -29.90 -15.30
N ASP A 169 -0.68 -29.66 -14.15
CA ASP A 169 -0.55 -30.56 -12.99
C ASP A 169 -1.67 -30.46 -11.93
N TYR A 170 -2.73 -29.69 -12.18
CA TYR A 170 -3.84 -29.56 -11.22
C TYR A 170 -5.19 -29.35 -11.89
N GLY A 171 -6.21 -30.04 -11.37
CA GLY A 171 -7.61 -29.77 -11.66
C GLY A 171 -8.33 -30.98 -12.22
N ASN A 172 -9.49 -30.73 -12.81
CA ASN A 172 -10.26 -31.76 -13.47
C ASN A 172 -9.60 -32.20 -14.79
N ALA A 173 -10.12 -33.25 -15.42
CA ALA A 173 -9.73 -33.62 -16.77
C ALA A 173 -9.93 -32.43 -17.74
N CYS A 174 -9.04 -32.27 -18.73
CA CYS A 174 -9.07 -31.17 -19.68
C CYS A 174 -10.44 -30.94 -20.34
N SER A 175 -11.16 -32.02 -20.68
CA SER A 175 -12.50 -32.00 -21.30
C SER A 175 -13.67 -31.87 -20.32
N PHE A 176 -13.42 -31.66 -19.02
CA PHE A 176 -14.46 -31.53 -18.00
C PHE A 176 -14.90 -30.08 -17.81
N LYS A 177 -16.20 -29.86 -17.66
CA LYS A 177 -16.79 -28.54 -17.39
C LYS A 177 -17.49 -28.53 -16.03
N GLY A 178 -16.87 -27.91 -15.03
CA GLY A 178 -17.43 -27.79 -13.70
C GLY A 178 -16.41 -27.24 -12.71
N ALA A 179 -16.85 -27.01 -11.47
CA ALA A 179 -15.99 -26.51 -10.40
C ALA A 179 -14.74 -27.41 -10.22
N PRO A 180 -13.57 -26.83 -9.88
CA PRO A 180 -13.32 -25.41 -9.65
C PRO A 180 -13.11 -24.60 -10.94
N TYR A 181 -13.43 -25.15 -12.12
CA TYR A 181 -13.11 -24.60 -13.45
C TYR A 181 -11.60 -24.35 -13.62
N ILE A 182 -10.83 -25.29 -13.09
CA ILE A 182 -9.39 -25.44 -13.28
C ILE A 182 -9.20 -26.88 -13.77
N ASN A 183 -8.52 -27.04 -14.90
CA ASN A 183 -8.36 -28.35 -15.53
C ASN A 183 -6.88 -28.63 -15.78
N ASP A 184 -6.45 -29.85 -15.51
CA ASP A 184 -5.15 -30.35 -15.96
C ASP A 184 -5.27 -30.75 -17.44
N CYS A 185 -4.57 -30.00 -18.27
CA CYS A 185 -4.47 -30.20 -19.71
C CYS A 185 -3.04 -30.49 -20.15
N ASN A 186 -2.13 -30.80 -19.20
CA ASN A 186 -0.70 -30.92 -19.48
C ASN A 186 -0.14 -29.68 -20.22
N PHE A 187 -0.64 -28.48 -19.86
CA PHE A 187 -0.22 -27.22 -20.47
C PHE A 187 -0.15 -26.08 -19.44
N ASP A 188 1.04 -25.55 -19.23
CA ASP A 188 1.29 -24.43 -18.32
C ASP A 188 0.84 -23.09 -18.93
N LEU A 189 -0.46 -22.82 -18.87
CA LEU A 189 -1.05 -21.60 -19.41
C LEU A 189 -0.59 -20.34 -18.65
N ALA A 190 -0.47 -20.41 -17.32
CA ALA A 190 0.01 -19.28 -16.53
C ALA A 190 1.45 -18.89 -16.93
N GLY A 191 2.33 -19.88 -17.09
CA GLY A 191 3.68 -19.68 -17.60
C GLY A 191 3.69 -19.08 -19.00
N ALA A 192 2.89 -19.62 -19.92
CA ALA A 192 2.78 -19.10 -21.29
C ALA A 192 2.30 -17.64 -21.34
N ILE A 193 1.30 -17.28 -20.53
CA ILE A 193 0.83 -15.89 -20.38
C ILE A 193 1.96 -15.01 -19.86
N LEU A 194 2.58 -15.36 -18.73
CA LEU A 194 3.62 -14.53 -18.11
C LEU A 194 4.84 -14.36 -19.01
N GLN A 195 5.26 -15.39 -19.75
CA GLN A 195 6.38 -15.30 -20.67
C GLN A 195 6.06 -14.41 -21.89
N GLN A 196 4.84 -14.45 -22.42
CA GLN A 196 4.45 -13.52 -23.48
C GLN A 196 4.46 -12.06 -23.01
N LEU A 197 4.04 -11.83 -21.76
CA LEU A 197 3.94 -10.49 -21.19
C LEU A 197 5.31 -9.93 -20.77
N TYR A 198 6.16 -10.76 -20.17
CA TYR A 198 7.41 -10.32 -19.56
C TYR A 198 8.67 -10.70 -20.33
N GLY A 199 8.55 -11.55 -21.36
CA GLY A 199 9.68 -12.15 -22.05
C GLY A 199 10.22 -13.37 -21.31
N THR A 200 11.52 -13.64 -21.46
CA THR A 200 12.17 -14.76 -20.76
C THR A 200 12.08 -14.57 -19.24
N LEU A 201 11.65 -15.63 -18.55
CA LEU A 201 11.55 -15.70 -17.09
C LEU A 201 12.42 -16.85 -16.57
N ASN A 202 12.86 -16.74 -15.31
CA ASN A 202 13.47 -17.83 -14.58
C ASN A 202 12.49 -19.01 -14.47
N ALA A 203 13.02 -20.23 -14.42
CA ALA A 203 12.21 -21.42 -14.19
C ALA A 203 11.34 -21.26 -12.93
N ARG A 204 10.09 -21.72 -13.04
CA ARG A 204 9.12 -21.67 -11.93
C ARG A 204 9.59 -22.52 -10.74
N ASN A 205 9.18 -22.14 -9.53
CA ASN A 205 9.41 -22.94 -8.34
C ASN A 205 8.63 -24.27 -8.43
N VAL A 206 9.31 -25.40 -8.24
CA VAL A 206 8.71 -26.75 -8.23
C VAL A 206 8.46 -27.28 -6.82
N ASN A 207 8.90 -26.55 -5.79
CA ASN A 207 8.69 -26.89 -4.39
C ASN A 207 7.39 -26.27 -3.87
N THR A 208 6.98 -26.72 -2.68
CA THR A 208 5.87 -26.13 -1.93
C THR A 208 6.13 -24.65 -1.66
N LEU A 209 5.21 -23.79 -2.10
CA LEU A 209 5.31 -22.34 -1.88
C LEU A 209 5.07 -21.98 -0.40
N PRO A 210 5.82 -21.02 0.16
CA PRO A 210 5.65 -20.61 1.56
C PRO A 210 4.24 -20.05 1.84
N ALA A 211 3.59 -20.55 2.89
CA ALA A 211 2.27 -20.06 3.31
C ALA A 211 2.29 -18.55 3.66
N ALA A 212 3.40 -18.06 4.20
CA ALA A 212 3.59 -16.65 4.57
C ALA A 212 3.55 -15.68 3.36
N ASN A 213 3.75 -16.18 2.14
CA ASN A 213 3.68 -15.37 0.93
C ASN A 213 2.22 -15.11 0.48
N TYR A 214 1.24 -15.85 1.02
CA TYR A 214 -0.17 -15.63 0.75
C TYR A 214 -0.75 -14.62 1.75
N VAL A 215 -1.14 -13.46 1.24
CA VAL A 215 -1.66 -12.34 2.03
C VAL A 215 -3.16 -12.19 1.74
N GLN A 216 -4.01 -12.45 2.74
CA GLN A 216 -5.41 -12.04 2.68
C GLN A 216 -5.52 -10.59 3.12
N PHE A 217 -6.04 -9.71 2.25
CA PHE A 217 -6.15 -8.29 2.53
C PHE A 217 -7.60 -7.83 2.61
N ASN A 218 -7.85 -6.78 3.38
CA ASN A 218 -9.14 -6.12 3.48
C ASN A 218 -9.43 -5.38 2.17
N GLN A 219 -10.31 -5.95 1.36
CA GLN A 219 -10.72 -5.39 0.08
C GLN A 219 -11.78 -4.29 0.24
N SER A 220 -12.54 -4.30 1.35
CA SER A 220 -13.58 -3.32 1.64
C SER A 220 -13.08 -1.88 1.74
N GLN A 221 -11.77 -1.68 1.96
CA GLN A 221 -11.17 -0.34 1.94
C GLN A 221 -11.23 0.33 0.55
N PHE A 222 -11.34 -0.47 -0.52
CA PHE A 222 -11.36 0.02 -1.90
C PHE A 222 -12.78 0.12 -2.46
N ILE A 223 -13.71 -0.70 -1.96
CA ILE A 223 -15.08 -0.76 -2.44
C ILE A 223 -16.01 -1.47 -1.46
N SER A 224 -17.25 -1.01 -1.39
CA SER A 224 -18.35 -1.71 -0.73
C SER A 224 -19.58 -1.75 -1.64
N ASN A 225 -20.39 -2.81 -1.55
CA ASN A 225 -21.69 -2.94 -2.22
C ASN A 225 -21.71 -2.91 -3.76
N HIS A 226 -20.74 -3.54 -4.43
CA HIS A 226 -20.67 -3.63 -5.91
C HIS A 226 -20.28 -5.02 -6.41
N GLY A 227 -20.83 -6.07 -5.79
CA GLY A 227 -20.53 -7.46 -6.15
C GLY A 227 -19.09 -7.92 -5.85
N MET A 228 -18.33 -7.13 -5.07
CA MET A 228 -16.97 -7.48 -4.62
C MET A 228 -17.00 -7.99 -3.17
N ALA A 229 -16.10 -8.92 -2.85
CA ALA A 229 -15.96 -9.46 -1.49
C ALA A 229 -15.32 -8.45 -0.53
N THR A 230 -15.44 -8.72 0.77
CA THR A 230 -14.81 -7.90 1.81
C THR A 230 -13.30 -8.13 1.89
N THR A 231 -12.83 -9.27 1.42
CA THR A 231 -11.42 -9.66 1.41
C THR A 231 -10.97 -10.01 0.00
N GLY A 232 -9.67 -9.87 -0.24
CA GLY A 232 -9.00 -10.31 -1.46
C GLY A 232 -7.68 -11.00 -1.11
N TRP A 233 -6.99 -11.54 -2.11
CA TRP A 233 -5.73 -12.25 -1.91
C TRP A 233 -4.58 -11.64 -2.70
N ALA A 234 -3.37 -11.75 -2.18
CA ALA A 234 -2.14 -11.50 -2.92
C ALA A 234 -1.13 -12.61 -2.66
N TYR A 235 -0.31 -12.93 -3.65
CA TYR A 235 0.93 -13.68 -3.46
C TYR A 235 2.10 -12.71 -3.57
N VAL A 236 2.85 -12.55 -2.49
CA VAL A 236 3.99 -11.63 -2.39
C VAL A 236 5.26 -12.46 -2.18
N PRO A 237 6.13 -12.60 -3.20
CA PRO A 237 7.42 -13.26 -3.03
C PRO A 237 8.24 -12.63 -1.90
N ALA A 238 9.01 -13.45 -1.17
CA ALA A 238 9.80 -12.99 -0.03
C ALA A 238 10.74 -11.83 -0.39
N SER A 239 11.33 -11.86 -1.60
CA SER A 239 12.17 -10.78 -2.12
C SER A 239 11.45 -9.43 -2.19
N CYS A 240 10.18 -9.43 -2.61
CA CYS A 240 9.35 -8.22 -2.70
C CYS A 240 9.02 -7.67 -1.31
N THR A 241 8.72 -8.56 -0.35
CA THR A 241 8.53 -8.17 1.06
C THR A 241 9.80 -7.59 1.67
N SER A 242 10.97 -8.06 1.25
CA SER A 242 12.28 -7.53 1.68
C SER A 242 12.71 -6.25 0.94
N GLY A 243 11.86 -5.67 0.07
CA GLY A 243 12.11 -4.37 -0.57
C GLY A 243 12.70 -4.42 -1.98
N ALA A 244 12.92 -5.61 -2.55
CA ALA A 244 13.37 -5.73 -3.94
C ALA A 244 12.35 -5.08 -4.89
N GLN A 245 12.85 -4.51 -5.99
CA GLN A 245 11.96 -4.02 -7.04
C GLN A 245 11.26 -5.21 -7.71
N CYS A 246 9.94 -5.17 -7.73
CA CYS A 246 9.10 -6.24 -8.24
C CYS A 246 8.16 -5.76 -9.35
N LYS A 247 7.65 -6.72 -10.11
CA LYS A 247 6.59 -6.53 -11.10
C LYS A 247 5.24 -6.82 -10.43
N LEU A 248 4.14 -6.42 -11.06
CA LEU A 248 2.79 -6.69 -10.57
C LEU A 248 1.95 -7.33 -11.67
N HIS A 249 1.27 -8.43 -11.34
CA HIS A 249 0.30 -9.06 -12.22
C HIS A 249 -1.03 -9.23 -11.47
N VAL A 250 -2.12 -8.70 -12.05
CA VAL A 250 -3.47 -8.88 -11.51
C VAL A 250 -4.08 -10.12 -12.16
N VAL A 251 -4.61 -11.04 -11.35
CA VAL A 251 -5.21 -12.30 -11.83
C VAL A 251 -6.67 -12.36 -11.41
N LEU A 252 -7.56 -12.41 -12.40
CA LEU A 252 -9.01 -12.33 -12.20
C LEU A 252 -9.64 -13.70 -12.43
N HIS A 253 -10.34 -14.20 -11.42
CA HIS A 253 -11.09 -15.44 -11.51
C HIS A 253 -12.34 -15.30 -12.39
N GLY A 254 -12.88 -16.42 -12.89
CA GLY A 254 -14.13 -16.44 -13.63
C GLY A 254 -15.37 -16.46 -12.73
N CYS A 255 -16.54 -16.62 -13.36
CA CYS A 255 -17.79 -16.81 -12.61
C CYS A 255 -17.71 -18.07 -11.75
N LYS A 256 -18.30 -18.03 -10.55
CA LYS A 256 -18.28 -19.15 -9.58
C LYS A 256 -16.89 -19.67 -9.21
N GLN A 257 -15.90 -18.78 -9.19
CA GLN A 257 -14.51 -19.09 -8.82
C GLN A 257 -13.94 -18.13 -7.77
N ASN A 258 -14.80 -17.36 -7.09
CA ASN A 258 -14.38 -16.59 -5.93
C ASN A 258 -14.12 -17.51 -4.73
N GLU A 259 -13.56 -16.94 -3.66
CA GLU A 259 -13.24 -17.69 -2.44
C GLU A 259 -14.45 -18.41 -1.82
N ASN A 260 -15.66 -17.87 -1.93
CA ASN A 260 -16.84 -18.54 -1.39
C ASN A 260 -17.21 -19.80 -2.19
N ASP A 261 -17.03 -19.77 -3.52
CA ASP A 261 -17.44 -20.85 -4.42
C ASP A 261 -16.41 -21.97 -4.51
N VAL A 262 -15.10 -21.64 -4.50
CA VAL A 262 -14.02 -22.64 -4.70
C VAL A 262 -12.90 -22.56 -3.66
N GLN A 263 -13.09 -21.82 -2.57
CA GLN A 263 -12.04 -21.54 -1.58
C GLN A 263 -10.82 -20.90 -2.27
N GLN A 264 -9.61 -21.19 -1.78
CA GLN A 264 -8.38 -20.63 -2.33
C GLN A 264 -7.87 -21.39 -3.57
N GLN A 265 -8.67 -22.29 -4.18
CA GLN A 265 -8.20 -23.11 -5.30
C GLN A 265 -7.75 -22.27 -6.50
N TYR A 266 -8.48 -21.21 -6.84
CA TYR A 266 -8.08 -20.33 -7.95
C TYR A 266 -6.81 -19.54 -7.63
N VAL A 267 -6.68 -19.07 -6.38
CA VAL A 267 -5.50 -18.32 -5.92
C VAL A 267 -4.25 -19.22 -5.90
N LYS A 268 -4.38 -20.48 -5.47
CA LYS A 268 -3.24 -21.37 -5.22
C LYS A 268 -2.86 -22.24 -6.42
N ASN A 269 -3.83 -22.65 -7.22
CA ASN A 269 -3.67 -23.80 -8.12
C ASN A 269 -3.81 -23.45 -9.61
N THR A 270 -3.80 -22.17 -9.97
CA THR A 270 -3.82 -21.70 -11.37
C THR A 270 -2.43 -21.62 -12.00
N GLY A 271 -1.37 -21.94 -11.24
CA GLY A 271 0.01 -22.02 -11.72
C GLY A 271 0.82 -20.72 -11.62
N TYR A 272 0.17 -19.56 -11.51
CA TYR A 272 0.85 -18.24 -11.50
C TYR A 272 1.90 -18.09 -10.39
N ASN A 273 1.58 -18.49 -9.15
CA ASN A 273 2.45 -18.20 -8.00
C ASN A 273 3.83 -18.88 -8.10
N ARG A 274 3.92 -20.04 -8.75
CA ARG A 274 5.21 -20.74 -8.95
C ARG A 274 6.16 -19.97 -9.84
N TRP A 275 5.63 -19.31 -10.86
CA TRP A 275 6.40 -18.37 -11.69
C TRP A 275 6.69 -17.09 -10.93
N ALA A 276 5.71 -16.58 -10.18
CA ALA A 276 5.83 -15.37 -9.39
C ALA A 276 7.02 -15.41 -8.43
N ASP A 277 7.16 -16.54 -7.73
CA ASP A 277 8.11 -16.77 -6.64
C ASP A 277 9.58 -16.65 -7.07
N THR A 278 9.91 -17.06 -8.29
CA THR A 278 11.29 -17.03 -8.82
C THR A 278 11.57 -15.83 -9.72
N ASN A 279 10.59 -14.93 -9.91
CA ASN A 279 10.67 -13.86 -10.90
C ASN A 279 10.34 -12.46 -10.35
N ASN A 280 10.25 -12.29 -9.03
CA ASN A 280 9.92 -11.02 -8.40
C ASN A 280 8.61 -10.42 -8.94
N ILE A 281 7.58 -11.26 -9.08
CA ILE A 281 6.25 -10.81 -9.53
C ILE A 281 5.29 -10.93 -8.36
N VAL A 282 4.68 -9.83 -7.95
CA VAL A 282 3.56 -9.85 -7.02
C VAL A 282 2.30 -10.21 -7.79
N MET A 283 1.54 -11.18 -7.30
CA MET A 283 0.25 -11.56 -7.86
C MET A 283 -0.86 -10.96 -7.01
N LEU A 284 -1.74 -10.17 -7.61
CA LEU A 284 -2.93 -9.64 -6.95
C LEU A 284 -4.17 -10.40 -7.44
N TYR A 285 -4.96 -10.94 -6.51
CA TYR A 285 -6.18 -11.71 -6.75
C TYR A 285 -7.38 -11.01 -6.11
N PRO A 286 -7.91 -9.93 -6.71
CA PRO A 286 -9.18 -9.35 -6.30
C PRO A 286 -10.29 -10.40 -6.33
N GLN A 287 -11.28 -10.27 -5.45
CA GLN A 287 -12.37 -11.25 -5.31
C GLN A 287 -13.72 -10.60 -5.54
N THR A 288 -14.56 -11.22 -6.38
CA THR A 288 -16.00 -10.95 -6.36
C THR A 288 -16.64 -11.59 -5.13
N SER A 289 -17.89 -11.25 -4.83
CA SER A 289 -18.70 -11.92 -3.81
C SER A 289 -19.88 -12.66 -4.41
N VAL A 290 -20.56 -13.45 -3.59
CA VAL A 290 -21.84 -14.09 -3.95
C VAL A 290 -22.97 -13.09 -4.20
N ALA A 291 -22.78 -11.81 -3.87
CA ALA A 291 -23.74 -10.75 -4.21
C ALA A 291 -23.63 -10.30 -5.68
N ALA A 292 -22.51 -10.60 -6.36
CA ALA A 292 -22.40 -10.42 -7.80
C ALA A 292 -23.28 -11.44 -8.55
N THR A 293 -23.81 -11.03 -9.70
CA THR A 293 -24.57 -11.97 -10.55
C THR A 293 -23.68 -13.14 -10.97
N ASN A 294 -24.05 -14.36 -10.56
CA ASN A 294 -23.28 -15.60 -10.74
C ASN A 294 -21.83 -15.53 -10.21
N SER A 295 -21.56 -14.69 -9.19
CA SER A 295 -20.21 -14.42 -8.69
C SER A 295 -19.25 -13.90 -9.79
N CYS A 296 -19.78 -13.37 -10.90
CA CYS A 296 -18.98 -12.90 -12.02
C CYS A 296 -18.48 -11.47 -11.81
N TRP A 297 -17.39 -11.09 -12.47
CA TRP A 297 -17.06 -9.68 -12.67
C TRP A 297 -18.13 -8.97 -13.51
N ASP A 298 -18.31 -7.66 -13.35
CA ASP A 298 -19.24 -6.88 -14.16
C ASP A 298 -18.65 -6.61 -15.55
N TRP A 299 -19.10 -7.42 -16.51
CA TRP A 299 -18.68 -7.34 -17.92
C TRP A 299 -19.85 -7.06 -18.88
N TRP A 300 -21.06 -6.87 -18.35
CA TRP A 300 -22.24 -6.59 -19.16
C TRP A 300 -23.17 -5.52 -18.56
N GLY A 301 -22.74 -4.85 -17.49
CA GLY A 301 -23.42 -3.71 -16.89
C GLY A 301 -24.52 -4.08 -15.91
N TYR A 302 -24.41 -5.24 -15.24
CA TYR A 302 -25.41 -5.66 -14.25
C TYR A 302 -25.30 -4.86 -12.95
N ASP A 303 -24.11 -4.34 -12.63
CA ASP A 303 -23.86 -3.51 -11.45
C ASP A 303 -23.84 -2.03 -11.81
N SER A 304 -23.21 -1.67 -12.94
CA SER A 304 -23.11 -0.26 -13.35
C SER A 304 -23.17 -0.07 -14.86
N ALA A 305 -23.87 0.96 -15.32
CA ALA A 305 -23.82 1.39 -16.73
C ALA A 305 -22.42 1.83 -17.19
N ASN A 306 -21.51 2.12 -16.25
CA ASN A 306 -20.12 2.50 -16.52
C ASN A 306 -19.13 1.33 -16.39
N TYR A 307 -19.59 0.08 -16.32
CA TYR A 307 -18.76 -1.12 -16.07
C TYR A 307 -17.49 -1.26 -16.93
N SER A 308 -17.49 -0.74 -18.17
CA SER A 308 -16.35 -0.75 -19.09
C SER A 308 -15.52 0.55 -19.12
N LYS A 309 -15.87 1.57 -18.34
CA LYS A 309 -15.17 2.88 -18.28
C LYS A 309 -14.38 3.00 -16.98
N LYS A 310 -13.43 3.95 -16.89
CA LYS A 310 -12.67 4.19 -15.64
C LYS A 310 -13.54 4.43 -14.40
N SER A 311 -14.75 4.95 -14.56
CA SER A 311 -15.69 5.14 -13.45
C SER A 311 -16.47 3.87 -13.05
N GLY A 312 -16.25 2.74 -13.73
CA GLY A 312 -16.84 1.45 -13.37
C GLY A 312 -16.38 0.99 -11.99
N PRO A 313 -17.29 0.73 -11.02
CA PRO A 313 -16.93 0.51 -9.63
C PRO A 313 -15.88 -0.59 -9.41
N GLN A 314 -16.10 -1.77 -10.00
CA GLN A 314 -15.18 -2.90 -9.85
C GLN A 314 -13.79 -2.62 -10.44
N MET A 315 -13.71 -1.98 -11.61
CA MET A 315 -12.42 -1.61 -12.19
C MET A 315 -11.70 -0.54 -11.39
N ALA A 316 -12.42 0.49 -10.92
CA ALA A 316 -11.86 1.53 -10.08
C ALA A 316 -11.30 0.96 -8.78
N ALA A 317 -11.98 -0.03 -8.19
CA ALA A 317 -11.51 -0.74 -7.01
C ALA A 317 -10.21 -1.52 -7.27
N ILE A 318 -10.17 -2.31 -8.36
CA ILE A 318 -8.96 -3.05 -8.74
C ILE A 318 -7.80 -2.08 -9.03
N LYS A 319 -8.07 -0.96 -9.70
CA LYS A 319 -7.08 0.08 -9.95
C LYS A 319 -6.55 0.69 -8.64
N ALA A 320 -7.43 0.97 -7.68
CA ALA A 320 -7.02 1.47 -6.37
C ALA A 320 -6.17 0.46 -5.59
N MET A 321 -6.46 -0.84 -5.72
CA MET A 321 -5.60 -1.90 -5.16
C MET A 321 -4.23 -1.92 -5.82
N VAL A 322 -4.16 -1.81 -7.16
CA VAL A 322 -2.91 -1.70 -7.91
C VAL A 322 -2.10 -0.49 -7.47
N ASP A 323 -2.75 0.66 -7.29
CA ASP A 323 -2.12 1.89 -6.80
C ASP A 323 -1.57 1.73 -5.39
N GLN A 324 -2.33 1.11 -4.49
CA GLN A 324 -1.90 0.83 -3.13
C GLN A 324 -0.67 -0.09 -3.13
N VAL A 325 -0.71 -1.21 -3.85
CA VAL A 325 0.44 -2.14 -3.92
C VAL A 325 1.66 -1.46 -4.52
N SER A 326 1.47 -0.54 -5.46
CA SER A 326 2.56 0.16 -6.15
C SER A 326 2.94 1.49 -5.50
N SER A 327 2.42 1.80 -4.32
CA SER A 327 2.71 3.06 -3.60
C SER A 327 3.96 2.98 -2.72
N GLY A 328 4.54 1.78 -2.58
CA GLY A 328 5.75 1.58 -1.77
C GLY A 328 6.99 2.11 -2.49
N SER A 329 7.85 2.77 -1.73
CA SER A 329 9.21 3.10 -2.18
C SER A 329 10.11 1.87 -2.04
N PRO A 330 11.24 1.79 -2.78
CA PRO A 330 12.27 0.81 -2.46
C PRO A 330 12.66 0.92 -0.99
N VAL A 331 12.68 -0.20 -0.29
CA VAL A 331 13.26 -0.28 1.05
C VAL A 331 14.71 -0.66 0.83
N SER A 332 15.63 0.22 1.22
CA SER A 332 17.06 -0.05 1.07
C SER A 332 17.49 -1.10 2.09
N THR A 333 18.42 -1.97 1.74
CA THR A 333 19.03 -2.93 2.67
C THR A 333 20.15 -2.29 3.51
N LEU A 334 20.33 -0.97 3.43
CA LEU A 334 21.35 -0.26 4.21
C LEU A 334 21.13 -0.47 5.72
N PRO A 335 22.20 -0.75 6.48
CA PRO A 335 22.10 -0.92 7.92
C PRO A 335 21.74 0.40 8.60
N ALA A 336 21.21 0.31 9.81
CA ALA A 336 20.87 1.49 10.60
C ALA A 336 22.13 2.31 10.93
N PRO A 337 22.11 3.64 10.79
CA PRO A 337 23.17 4.50 11.29
C PRO A 337 23.42 4.26 12.78
N THR A 338 24.69 4.16 13.16
CA THR A 338 25.12 3.97 14.56
C THR A 338 25.68 5.27 15.13
N GLY A 339 25.88 5.32 16.46
CA GLY A 339 26.48 6.47 17.12
C GLY A 339 25.63 7.74 17.06
N VAL A 340 24.31 7.59 16.95
CA VAL A 340 23.40 8.74 16.91
C VAL A 340 23.42 9.46 18.27
N ALA A 341 23.76 10.74 18.27
CA ALA A 341 23.89 11.55 19.47
C ALA A 341 23.44 13.00 19.23
N THR A 342 22.96 13.63 20.29
CA THR A 342 22.53 15.05 20.28
C THR A 342 23.58 15.94 20.96
N SER A 343 23.79 17.14 20.44
CA SER A 343 24.72 18.13 21.01
C SER A 343 24.32 19.57 20.66
N GLY A 344 25.01 20.56 21.24
CA GLY A 344 24.85 21.97 20.86
C GLY A 344 23.46 22.55 21.11
N ALA A 345 22.79 22.09 22.17
CA ALA A 345 21.44 22.54 22.52
C ALA A 345 21.38 24.06 22.71
N THR A 346 20.42 24.70 22.06
CA THR A 346 20.01 26.09 22.34
C THR A 346 18.55 26.12 22.77
N THR A 347 17.94 27.30 22.90
CA THR A 347 16.51 27.43 23.20
C THR A 347 15.63 26.97 22.05
N THR A 348 16.16 26.91 20.81
CA THR A 348 15.38 26.61 19.60
C THR A 348 16.04 25.64 18.63
N THR A 349 17.24 25.13 18.93
CA THR A 349 17.99 24.25 18.03
C THR A 349 18.69 23.10 18.76
N MET A 350 18.96 22.02 18.02
CA MET A 350 19.75 20.87 18.45
C MET A 350 20.54 20.31 17.28
N ASN A 351 21.80 19.92 17.47
CA ASN A 351 22.58 19.19 16.48
C ASN A 351 22.46 17.68 16.71
N ILE A 352 22.17 16.92 15.65
CA ILE A 352 22.10 15.46 15.63
C ILE A 352 23.30 14.98 14.80
N GLY A 353 24.18 14.16 15.37
CA GLY A 353 25.32 13.56 14.67
C GLY A 353 25.26 12.03 14.67
N TRP A 354 25.88 11.38 13.70
CA TRP A 354 25.92 9.92 13.55
C TRP A 354 27.19 9.44 12.82
N ASN A 355 27.42 8.13 12.78
CA ASN A 355 28.48 7.51 12.00
C ASN A 355 28.03 7.27 10.55
N SER A 356 28.96 7.36 9.58
CA SER A 356 28.66 7.05 8.19
C SER A 356 28.30 5.57 7.99
N VAL A 357 27.36 5.32 7.06
CA VAL A 357 26.94 4.00 6.61
C VAL A 357 27.51 3.74 5.23
N THR A 358 28.25 2.64 5.06
CA THR A 358 28.77 2.22 3.75
C THR A 358 27.63 1.98 2.77
N GLY A 359 27.71 2.57 1.57
CA GLY A 359 26.67 2.48 0.54
C GLY A 359 25.57 3.55 0.65
N ALA A 360 25.58 4.36 1.71
CA ALA A 360 24.67 5.50 1.81
C ALA A 360 25.14 6.66 0.91
N ALA A 361 24.23 7.18 0.09
CA ALA A 361 24.41 8.41 -0.67
C ALA A 361 24.01 9.65 0.17
N SER A 362 23.07 9.49 1.10
CA SER A 362 22.61 10.56 2.00
C SER A 362 21.89 9.99 3.23
N TYR A 363 21.31 10.85 4.06
CA TYR A 363 20.59 10.49 5.29
C TYR A 363 19.32 11.33 5.47
N ASN A 364 18.32 10.76 6.13
CA ASN A 364 17.14 11.48 6.61
C ASN A 364 17.04 11.41 8.13
N VAL A 365 16.64 12.52 8.74
CA VAL A 365 16.52 12.69 10.19
C VAL A 365 15.06 12.86 10.56
N TYR A 366 14.64 12.16 11.60
CA TYR A 366 13.25 12.07 12.04
C TYR A 366 13.13 12.50 13.49
N ARG A 367 12.25 13.46 13.78
CA ARG A 367 11.88 13.87 15.14
C ARG A 367 10.51 13.29 15.48
N ALA A 368 10.45 12.44 16.50
CA ALA A 368 9.21 11.73 16.88
C ALA A 368 8.50 11.02 15.71
N GLY A 369 9.27 10.44 14.77
CA GLY A 369 8.74 9.75 13.59
C GLY A 369 8.45 10.63 12.37
N THR A 370 8.53 11.96 12.50
CA THR A 370 8.35 12.90 11.38
C THR A 370 9.70 13.36 10.83
N LYS A 371 9.88 13.27 9.51
CA LYS A 371 11.09 13.74 8.83
C LYS A 371 11.24 15.26 9.00
N VAL A 372 12.41 15.72 9.45
CA VAL A 372 12.68 17.15 9.72
C VAL A 372 13.54 17.82 8.65
N ASN A 373 14.38 17.06 7.95
CA ASN A 373 15.19 17.60 6.85
C ASN A 373 14.38 17.64 5.54
N ALA A 374 14.33 18.80 4.88
CA ALA A 374 13.65 18.93 3.59
C ALA A 374 14.41 18.23 2.45
N VAL A 375 15.74 18.33 2.46
CA VAL A 375 16.65 17.69 1.49
C VAL A 375 17.47 16.63 2.22
N PRO A 376 17.71 15.43 1.62
CA PRO A 376 18.59 14.43 2.20
C PRO A 376 19.98 14.98 2.53
N VAL A 377 20.46 14.65 3.73
CA VAL A 377 21.71 15.16 4.28
C VAL A 377 22.87 14.34 3.76
N ILE A 378 23.83 14.95 3.07
CA ILE A 378 25.04 14.25 2.57
C ILE A 378 26.14 14.12 3.64
N ALA A 379 26.08 14.96 4.67
CA ALA A 379 26.95 14.91 5.84
C ALA A 379 26.44 13.90 6.88
N THR A 380 27.22 13.70 7.94
CA THR A 380 26.84 12.86 9.08
C THR A 380 26.37 13.68 10.30
N SER A 381 25.88 14.89 10.05
CA SER A 381 25.26 15.74 11.05
C SER A 381 24.15 16.62 10.46
N TYR A 382 23.16 16.95 11.29
CA TYR A 382 22.04 17.81 10.93
C TYR A 382 21.65 18.68 12.12
N GLN A 383 21.43 19.98 11.88
CA GLN A 383 20.89 20.89 12.89
C GLN A 383 19.38 20.99 12.72
N ASP A 384 18.65 20.50 13.71
CA ASP A 384 17.21 20.68 13.79
C ASP A 384 16.90 22.04 14.44
N THR A 385 15.92 22.76 13.89
CA THR A 385 15.58 24.14 14.28
C THR A 385 14.09 24.29 14.56
N GLY A 386 13.69 25.43 15.14
CA GLY A 386 12.29 25.69 15.48
C GLY A 386 11.76 24.88 16.67
N LEU A 387 12.66 24.44 17.56
CA LEU A 387 12.32 23.73 18.79
C LEU A 387 11.78 24.69 19.86
N ALA A 388 10.96 24.18 20.78
CA ALA A 388 10.53 24.92 21.96
C ALA A 388 11.61 24.86 23.06
N ALA A 389 11.76 25.93 23.84
CA ALA A 389 12.74 26.02 24.93
C ALA A 389 12.40 25.04 26.07
N GLY A 390 13.43 24.51 26.74
CA GLY A 390 13.27 23.58 27.87
C GLY A 390 12.52 22.27 27.55
N THR A 391 12.44 21.89 26.27
CA THR A 391 11.65 20.75 25.80
C THR A 391 12.56 19.61 25.35
N THR A 392 12.23 18.39 25.78
CA THR A 392 12.95 17.17 25.37
C THR A 392 12.37 16.62 24.08
N TYR A 393 13.24 16.31 23.13
CA TYR A 393 12.89 15.67 21.86
C TYR A 393 13.72 14.40 21.65
N ALA A 394 13.25 13.54 20.75
CA ALA A 394 13.93 12.32 20.35
C ALA A 394 14.05 12.24 18.83
N TRP A 395 15.24 11.88 18.35
CA TRP A 395 15.58 11.77 16.94
C TRP A 395 16.05 10.38 16.55
N THR A 396 15.69 9.98 15.33
CA THR A 396 16.26 8.80 14.65
C THR A 396 16.80 9.21 13.29
N VAL A 397 17.75 8.44 12.78
CA VAL A 397 18.39 8.68 11.47
C VAL A 397 18.26 7.43 10.63
N LYS A 398 18.00 7.61 9.34
CA LYS A 398 18.02 6.55 8.33
C LYS A 398 19.03 6.88 7.24
N ALA A 399 19.82 5.88 6.84
CA ALA A 399 20.66 5.99 5.65
C ALA A 399 19.80 5.89 4.38
N VAL A 400 20.24 6.56 3.32
CA VAL A 400 19.55 6.60 2.03
C VAL A 400 20.54 6.20 0.94
N ASP A 401 20.19 5.24 0.09
CA ASP A 401 21.07 4.79 -1.00
C ASP A 401 21.02 5.71 -2.23
N GLY A 402 21.80 5.38 -3.26
CA GLY A 402 21.88 6.16 -4.50
C GLY A 402 20.58 6.22 -5.33
N SER A 403 19.59 5.38 -5.01
CA SER A 403 18.25 5.41 -5.63
C SER A 403 17.24 6.27 -4.86
N GLY A 404 17.61 6.80 -3.69
CA GLY A 404 16.74 7.55 -2.81
C GLY A 404 15.96 6.70 -1.80
N ALA A 405 16.29 5.42 -1.68
CA ALA A 405 15.60 4.47 -0.79
C ALA A 405 16.17 4.49 0.62
N GLU A 406 15.32 4.38 1.65
CA GLU A 406 15.75 4.41 3.05
C GLU A 406 16.04 3.02 3.61
N GLY A 407 17.11 2.91 4.40
CA GLY A 407 17.45 1.73 5.19
C GLY A 407 16.75 1.68 6.55
N ALA A 408 17.26 0.82 7.43
CA ALA A 408 16.75 0.69 8.80
C ALA A 408 16.94 1.99 9.61
N ALA A 409 16.00 2.28 10.53
CA ALA A 409 16.12 3.40 11.46
C ALA A 409 17.13 3.11 12.58
N SER A 410 17.91 4.11 12.95
CA SER A 410 18.80 4.07 14.11
C SER A 410 18.05 3.87 15.43
N ALA A 411 18.79 3.53 16.48
CA ALA A 411 18.32 3.79 17.85
C ALA A 411 18.04 5.29 18.03
N ALA A 412 17.06 5.62 18.87
CA ALA A 412 16.70 7.01 19.14
C ALA A 412 17.73 7.68 20.06
N ALA A 413 18.10 8.91 19.72
CA ALA A 413 18.88 9.79 20.58
C ALA A 413 17.99 10.93 21.07
N SER A 414 18.05 11.24 22.36
CA SER A 414 17.22 12.27 22.98
C SER A 414 18.06 13.43 23.50
N GLY A 415 17.51 14.65 23.43
CA GLY A 415 18.15 15.85 23.94
C GLY A 415 17.12 16.90 24.36
N THR A 416 17.50 17.76 25.30
CA THR A 416 16.65 18.83 25.84
C THR A 416 17.21 20.18 25.42
N THR A 417 16.38 21.03 24.83
CA THR A 417 16.73 22.43 24.52
C THR A 417 17.01 23.20 25.81
N THR A 418 17.86 24.24 25.73
CA THR A 418 18.10 25.08 26.89
C THR A 418 16.83 25.85 27.27
N GLY A 419 16.62 26.06 28.57
CA GLY A 419 15.55 26.93 29.06
C GLY A 419 15.90 28.40 28.89
N ALA A 420 14.93 29.29 29.10
CA ALA A 420 15.23 30.71 29.28
C ALA A 420 16.15 30.88 30.51
N PRO A 421 17.13 31.80 30.47
CA PRO A 421 17.89 32.13 31.66
C PRO A 421 16.93 32.53 32.79
N PRO A 422 17.23 32.18 34.06
CA PRO A 422 16.48 32.71 35.18
C PRO A 422 16.46 34.26 35.12
N PRO A 423 15.35 34.93 35.46
CA PRO A 423 15.33 36.38 35.49
C PRO A 423 16.42 36.91 36.41
N VAL A 424 17.22 37.86 35.92
CA VAL A 424 18.29 38.51 36.70
C VAL A 424 17.64 39.24 37.86
N VAL A 425 17.93 38.78 39.08
CA VAL A 425 17.45 39.43 40.30
C VAL A 425 18.38 40.58 40.64
N THR A 426 17.86 41.82 40.67
CA THR A 426 18.63 42.96 41.16
C THR A 426 18.32 43.20 42.64
N CYS A 427 19.32 43.11 43.51
CA CYS A 427 19.22 43.51 44.91
C CYS A 427 19.90 44.85 45.16
N TYR A 428 19.38 45.57 46.16
CA TYR A 428 19.96 46.79 46.68
C TYR A 428 20.05 46.66 48.18
N THR A 429 21.25 46.76 48.75
CA THR A 429 21.47 46.84 50.20
C THR A 429 21.88 48.27 50.53
N SER A 430 21.07 48.96 51.33
CA SER A 430 21.32 50.35 51.68
C SER A 430 20.60 50.71 52.98
N SER A 431 20.95 51.88 53.55
CA SER A 431 20.16 52.43 54.65
C SER A 431 18.70 52.69 54.22
N ASN A 432 17.77 52.55 55.16
CA ASN A 432 16.35 52.79 54.92
C ASN A 432 16.09 54.19 54.34
N TYR A 433 16.81 55.21 54.82
CA TYR A 433 16.78 56.56 54.23
C TYR A 433 17.15 56.54 52.74
N ALA A 434 18.29 55.94 52.39
CA ALA A 434 18.76 55.91 51.00
C ALA A 434 17.86 55.05 50.07
N HIS A 435 17.15 54.06 50.60
CA HIS A 435 16.10 53.36 49.84
C HIS A 435 14.93 54.27 49.45
N THR A 436 14.52 55.18 50.35
CA THR A 436 13.45 56.13 50.05
C THR A 436 13.85 57.17 49.01
N ILE A 437 15.07 57.71 49.10
CA ILE A 437 15.61 58.67 48.13
C ILE A 437 15.73 58.03 46.74
N ALA A 438 16.10 56.76 46.67
CA ALA A 438 16.25 56.05 45.41
C ALA A 438 14.94 55.47 44.84
N GLY A 439 13.77 55.81 45.42
CA GLY A 439 12.46 55.33 44.96
C GLY A 439 12.24 53.82 45.12
N ARG A 440 13.00 53.15 45.99
CA ARG A 440 12.86 51.71 46.29
C ARG A 440 11.95 51.44 47.50
N ALA A 441 11.70 52.47 48.31
CA ALA A 441 10.85 52.44 49.50
C ALA A 441 10.17 53.81 49.71
N TYR A 442 9.23 53.89 50.64
CA TYR A 442 8.66 55.16 51.09
C TYR A 442 8.64 55.23 52.63
N ALA A 443 8.64 56.44 53.18
CA ALA A 443 8.59 56.68 54.62
C ALA A 443 7.19 57.09 55.07
N SER A 444 6.75 56.61 56.23
CA SER A 444 5.48 57.01 56.86
C SER A 444 5.59 56.84 58.38
N PHE A 445 5.19 57.86 59.15
CA PHE A 445 5.22 57.87 60.62
C PHE A 445 6.54 57.40 61.25
N GLY A 446 7.70 57.76 60.65
CA GLY A 446 9.02 57.39 61.16
C GLY A 446 9.52 55.99 60.78
N TYR A 447 8.73 55.21 60.05
CA TYR A 447 9.09 53.89 59.52
C TYR A 447 9.23 53.91 58.00
N THR A 448 9.96 52.94 57.46
CA THR A 448 10.20 52.76 56.02
C THR A 448 9.52 51.49 55.51
N TYR A 449 8.90 51.55 54.34
CA TYR A 449 8.18 50.43 53.72
C TYR A 449 8.65 50.22 52.28
N ALA A 450 8.90 48.97 51.90
CA ALA A 450 9.35 48.62 50.55
C ALA A 450 8.28 48.96 49.50
N TYR A 451 8.68 49.62 48.42
CA TYR A 451 7.74 50.09 47.40
C TYR A 451 7.14 48.90 46.63
N GLY A 452 5.82 48.82 46.55
CA GLY A 452 5.08 47.71 45.93
C GLY A 452 4.64 46.61 46.90
N SER A 453 5.54 46.06 47.73
CA SER A 453 5.18 45.01 48.69
C SER A 453 4.68 45.52 50.05
N ASN A 454 4.98 46.78 50.39
CA ASN A 454 4.66 47.42 51.67
C ASN A 454 5.24 46.69 52.89
N GLN A 455 6.29 45.88 52.71
CA GLN A 455 6.96 45.22 53.83
C GLN A 455 7.69 46.27 54.69
N ASN A 456 7.46 46.22 56.00
CA ASN A 456 8.08 47.13 56.96
C ASN A 456 9.59 46.83 57.07
N MET A 457 10.41 47.85 56.76
CA MET A 457 11.87 47.80 56.77
C MET A 457 12.46 48.32 58.09
N GLY A 458 11.62 48.78 59.03
CA GLY A 458 12.03 49.39 60.29
C GLY A 458 12.15 50.92 60.21
N LEU A 459 12.90 51.51 61.15
CA LEU A 459 13.00 52.96 61.30
C LEU A 459 13.57 53.65 60.05
N TRP A 460 12.99 54.80 59.70
CA TRP A 460 13.51 55.66 58.64
C TRP A 460 14.72 56.45 59.16
N ASN A 461 15.91 55.90 58.96
CA ASN A 461 17.17 56.52 59.34
C ASN A 461 18.33 56.02 58.44
N ILE A 462 19.54 56.52 58.71
CA ILE A 462 20.75 56.15 57.97
C ILE A 462 21.50 54.92 58.54
N TYR A 463 21.08 54.40 59.69
CA TYR A 463 21.76 53.32 60.43
C TYR A 463 21.12 51.94 60.19
N THR A 464 19.79 51.88 60.03
CA THR A 464 19.03 50.68 59.71
C THR A 464 19.20 50.36 58.24
N THR A 465 19.83 49.23 57.94
CA THR A 465 20.11 48.76 56.58
C THR A 465 19.22 47.58 56.25
N THR A 466 18.61 47.61 55.06
CA THR A 466 17.75 46.53 54.56
C THR A 466 18.22 46.11 53.17
N THR A 467 18.09 44.83 52.83
CA THR A 467 18.27 44.37 51.45
C THR A 467 16.92 44.24 50.78
N LEU A 468 16.73 44.95 49.66
CA LEU A 468 15.54 44.86 48.82
C LEU A 468 15.86 44.16 47.51
N LYS A 469 15.04 43.14 47.20
CA LYS A 469 15.02 42.41 45.93
C LYS A 469 13.96 43.00 45.01
N LYS A 470 14.33 43.45 43.81
CA LYS A 470 13.38 43.90 42.78
C LYS A 470 12.78 42.68 42.06
N THR A 471 11.48 42.48 42.17
CA THR A 471 10.77 41.33 41.54
C THR A 471 9.94 41.73 40.32
N ALA A 472 9.60 43.01 40.17
CA ALA A 472 8.99 43.59 38.98
C ALA A 472 9.27 45.11 38.92
N THR A 473 8.81 45.79 37.86
CA THR A 473 8.86 47.26 37.78
C THR A 473 8.15 47.88 38.98
N ASN A 474 8.87 48.69 39.76
CA ASN A 474 8.38 49.33 40.99
C ASN A 474 7.84 48.34 42.06
N TYR A 475 8.32 47.10 42.08
CA TYR A 475 7.94 46.13 43.10
C TYR A 475 9.19 45.54 43.76
N TYR A 476 9.36 45.84 45.05
CA TYR A 476 10.50 45.43 45.86
C TYR A 476 10.02 44.65 47.09
N VAL A 477 10.72 43.58 47.42
CA VAL A 477 10.49 42.77 48.63
C VAL A 477 11.75 42.73 49.49
N ILE A 478 11.60 42.66 50.81
CA ILE A 478 12.69 42.35 51.74
C ILE A 478 13.15 40.92 51.45
N GLY A 479 14.45 40.76 51.22
CA GLY A 479 15.02 39.45 50.98
C GLY A 479 16.52 39.53 50.78
N THR A 480 17.16 38.37 50.78
CA THR A 480 18.58 38.22 50.45
C THR A 480 18.73 37.92 48.95
N CYS A 481 19.85 38.33 48.37
CA CYS A 481 20.32 37.77 47.11
C CYS A 481 21.32 36.62 47.40
N PRO A 482 21.50 35.67 46.47
CA PRO A 482 22.64 34.75 46.49
C PRO A 482 23.97 35.48 46.51
#